data_AF-A0A374EGU4-F1
#
_entry.id   AF-A0A374EGU4-F1
#
_cell.length_a   1.000
_cell.length_b   1.000
_cell.length_c   1.000
_cell.angle_alpha   90.00
_cell.angle_beta   90.00
_cell.angle_gamma   90.00
#
_symmetry.space_group_name_H-M   'P 1'
#
loop_
_entity.id
_entity.type
_entity.pdbx_description
1 polymer ?
#
loop_
_entity_poly.entity_id
_entity_poly.type
_entity_poly.pdbx_seq_one_letter_code
_entity_poly.pdbx_strand_id
1 'polypeptide(L)'
;MGRFFSLVQIKNNGSREQFLKAFCDVMKKRSLVPCSEKESSVSYILAFSESGKWVTLASKEYRDNPKQVKDDAKQTAAEMKTSSFSMDVVDSDWTYIELHTGADVHDTVMVGRSEFDEEHSPKGRRECWEPILAPGKTWEQISEIWNKNEVFVEDALYEAASVLGIEPKYMVSDYEDFESEADEDTNIIPMFFKKKITDSKVDKKKLTLNAAFKQVFGEALEPLGFVKAKTKYPHYIRFVDNSFIQIIGLKKESENVFNITAGIATIYRSEINLNCSPRMNCNWMIGISEFYKRSHVYDYDGKYRSNIMNFGFPKFESKSIINAFERALNEVKKWVLPEFEKVQTLSDVIDYLYTFYFSGLDIFGPDVQFYRHIDDRDGLFCFELDDPYEIADRRAKNAIKRALYKAEHNINGFTEADYVKSCEDIKQSSKERKEYIGNILNNKQLHDETMAEIRRRKEKNIGILRSYGVDI
;
A
#
# COMPACT_ATOMS: atom_id res chain seq x y z
N MET A 1 8.87 22.37 -38.30
CA MET A 1 8.91 21.64 -37.02
C MET A 1 8.62 20.20 -37.37
N GLY A 2 9.46 19.26 -36.95
CA GLY A 2 9.22 17.85 -37.19
C GLY A 2 8.03 17.34 -36.39
N ARG A 3 7.48 16.20 -36.83
CA ARG A 3 6.37 15.50 -36.20
C ARG A 3 6.88 14.32 -35.38
N PHE A 4 6.14 14.03 -34.32
CA PHE A 4 6.35 12.86 -33.48
C PHE A 4 5.04 12.09 -33.38
N PHE A 5 5.02 10.87 -33.87
CA PHE A 5 3.84 10.02 -33.78
C PHE A 5 4.23 8.54 -33.88
N SER A 6 3.41 7.70 -33.28
CA SER A 6 3.59 6.25 -33.34
C SER A 6 2.28 5.59 -33.74
N LEU A 7 2.36 4.52 -34.53
CA LEU A 7 1.21 3.80 -35.07
C LEU A 7 1.47 2.31 -35.09
N VAL A 8 0.39 1.53 -35.13
CA VAL A 8 0.45 0.10 -35.44
C VAL A 8 -0.32 -0.18 -36.71
N GLN A 9 0.28 -0.91 -37.64
CA GLN A 9 -0.37 -1.41 -38.84
C GLN A 9 -0.67 -2.90 -38.66
N ILE A 10 -1.93 -3.29 -38.76
CA ILE A 10 -2.38 -4.67 -38.51
C ILE A 10 -2.95 -5.24 -39.81
N LYS A 11 -2.39 -6.36 -40.28
CA LYS A 11 -2.89 -7.04 -41.46
C LYS A 11 -4.23 -7.70 -41.14
N ASN A 12 -5.26 -7.37 -41.91
CA ASN A 12 -6.60 -7.90 -41.77
C ASN A 12 -6.80 -9.11 -42.70
N ASN A 13 -7.19 -10.24 -42.10
CA ASN A 13 -7.43 -11.51 -42.81
C ASN A 13 -8.92 -11.81 -43.04
N GLY A 14 -9.83 -10.90 -42.64
CA GLY A 14 -11.27 -11.13 -42.69
C GLY A 14 -12.09 -9.89 -43.04
N SER A 15 -13.41 -9.95 -42.81
CA SER A 15 -14.29 -8.78 -42.95
C SER A 15 -14.04 -7.76 -41.84
N ARG A 16 -14.55 -6.54 -42.04
CA ARG A 16 -14.49 -5.46 -41.04
C ARG A 16 -15.09 -5.89 -39.69
N GLU A 17 -16.22 -6.58 -39.69
CA GLU A 17 -16.89 -7.08 -38.49
C GLU A 17 -16.06 -8.18 -37.81
N GLN A 18 -15.44 -9.06 -38.60
CA GLN A 18 -14.56 -10.11 -38.08
C GLN A 18 -13.33 -9.50 -37.40
N PHE A 19 -12.74 -8.46 -38.02
CA PHE A 19 -11.63 -7.72 -37.43
C PHE A 19 -12.03 -7.07 -36.11
N LEU A 20 -13.14 -6.31 -36.08
CA LEU A 20 -13.60 -5.64 -34.87
C LEU A 20 -13.88 -6.62 -33.73
N LYS A 21 -14.49 -7.76 -34.04
CA LYS A 21 -14.72 -8.82 -33.06
C LYS A 21 -13.39 -9.39 -32.53
N ALA A 22 -12.47 -9.71 -33.42
CA ALA A 22 -11.15 -10.23 -33.06
C ALA A 22 -10.37 -9.23 -32.20
N PHE A 23 -10.35 -7.95 -32.60
CA PHE A 23 -9.72 -6.87 -31.85
C PHE A 23 -10.36 -6.69 -30.46
N CYS A 24 -11.70 -6.71 -30.35
CA CYS A 24 -12.39 -6.73 -29.07
C CYS A 24 -12.02 -7.95 -28.22
N ASP A 25 -11.80 -9.11 -28.84
CA ASP A 25 -11.36 -10.31 -28.12
C ASP A 25 -9.90 -10.20 -27.64
N VAL A 26 -9.01 -9.54 -28.39
CA VAL A 26 -7.67 -9.15 -27.91
C VAL A 26 -7.80 -8.23 -26.69
N MET A 27 -8.66 -7.21 -26.77
CA MET A 27 -8.89 -6.29 -25.64
C MET A 27 -9.48 -7.01 -24.42
N LYS A 28 -10.39 -7.98 -24.61
CA LYS A 28 -10.87 -8.84 -23.51
C LYS A 28 -9.75 -9.61 -22.83
N LYS A 29 -8.75 -10.10 -23.57
CA LYS A 29 -7.55 -10.75 -22.99
C LYS A 29 -6.71 -9.77 -22.18
N ARG A 30 -6.72 -8.48 -22.53
CA ARG A 30 -6.16 -7.37 -21.71
C ARG A 30 -7.04 -6.97 -20.53
N SER A 31 -8.10 -7.74 -20.23
CA SER A 31 -9.11 -7.35 -19.25
C SER A 31 -9.71 -5.97 -19.55
N LEU A 32 -9.94 -5.69 -20.83
CA LEU A 32 -10.67 -4.51 -21.30
C LEU A 32 -11.99 -4.96 -21.93
N VAL A 33 -13.06 -4.19 -21.72
CA VAL A 33 -14.36 -4.38 -22.37
C VAL A 33 -14.79 -3.09 -23.06
N PRO A 34 -15.47 -3.19 -24.22
CA PRO A 34 -16.05 -2.03 -24.87
C PRO A 34 -16.97 -1.26 -23.92
N CYS A 35 -16.92 0.08 -23.99
CA CYS A 35 -17.79 0.98 -23.24
C CYS A 35 -18.11 2.24 -24.06
N SER A 36 -18.83 3.18 -23.45
CA SER A 36 -18.98 4.52 -24.02
C SER A 36 -17.73 5.36 -23.80
N GLU A 37 -17.55 6.40 -24.62
CA GLU A 37 -16.45 7.37 -24.51
C GLU A 37 -16.34 7.95 -23.08
N LYS A 38 -17.46 8.37 -22.48
CA LYS A 38 -17.50 8.95 -21.12
C LYS A 38 -17.01 8.01 -20.02
N GLU A 39 -17.12 6.70 -20.25
CA GLU A 39 -16.69 5.67 -19.30
C GLU A 39 -15.29 5.12 -19.60
N SER A 40 -14.70 5.54 -20.71
CA SER A 40 -13.47 4.97 -21.24
C SER A 40 -12.28 5.35 -20.38
N SER A 41 -11.39 4.38 -20.17
CA SER A 41 -10.07 4.60 -19.60
C SER A 41 -8.97 4.49 -20.64
N VAL A 42 -9.26 3.87 -21.79
CA VAL A 42 -8.36 3.68 -22.93
C VAL A 42 -9.17 3.89 -24.19
N SER A 43 -8.66 4.70 -25.12
CA SER A 43 -9.22 4.88 -26.46
C SER A 43 -8.24 4.43 -27.53
N TYR A 44 -8.80 3.83 -28.57
CA TYR A 44 -8.11 3.48 -29.79
C TYR A 44 -8.90 4.00 -30.98
N ILE A 45 -8.21 4.36 -32.05
CA ILE A 45 -8.85 4.63 -33.34
C ILE A 45 -8.36 3.58 -34.34
N LEU A 46 -9.31 2.97 -35.03
CA LEU A 46 -9.06 2.02 -36.11
C LEU A 46 -9.40 2.66 -37.45
N ALA A 47 -8.42 2.84 -38.34
CA ALA A 47 -8.65 3.32 -39.69
C ALA A 47 -8.45 2.17 -40.69
N PHE A 48 -9.53 1.80 -41.40
CA PHE A 48 -9.52 0.70 -42.36
C PHE A 48 -9.11 1.21 -43.74
N SER A 49 -7.97 0.73 -44.27
CA SER A 49 -7.58 1.06 -45.65
C SER A 49 -8.65 0.59 -46.64
N GLU A 50 -8.84 1.29 -47.76
CA GLU A 50 -9.88 0.95 -48.76
C GLU A 50 -9.75 -0.48 -49.28
N SER A 51 -8.52 -1.00 -49.36
CA SER A 51 -8.23 -2.38 -49.73
C SER A 51 -8.83 -3.43 -48.78
N GLY A 52 -9.19 -3.02 -47.56
CA GLY A 52 -9.65 -3.87 -46.47
C GLY A 52 -8.56 -4.76 -45.86
N LYS A 53 -7.34 -4.74 -46.40
CA LYS A 53 -6.24 -5.65 -46.00
C LYS A 53 -5.41 -5.15 -44.82
N TRP A 54 -5.49 -3.87 -44.51
CA TRP A 54 -4.76 -3.26 -43.41
C TRP A 54 -5.65 -2.36 -42.58
N VAL A 55 -5.40 -2.38 -41.28
CA VAL A 55 -6.04 -1.49 -40.30
C VAL A 55 -4.94 -0.77 -39.55
N THR A 56 -4.97 0.55 -39.62
CA THR A 56 -4.11 1.41 -38.82
C THR A 56 -4.74 1.60 -37.44
N LEU A 57 -3.95 1.38 -36.40
CA LEU A 57 -4.32 1.53 -35.00
C LEU A 57 -3.54 2.70 -34.41
N ALA A 58 -4.27 3.72 -33.95
CA ALA A 58 -3.73 4.85 -33.21
C ALA A 58 -4.28 4.86 -31.77
N SER A 59 -3.48 5.41 -30.84
CA SER A 59 -3.92 5.66 -29.46
C SER A 59 -3.29 6.95 -28.96
N LYS A 60 -4.07 7.69 -28.15
CA LYS A 60 -3.58 8.88 -27.45
C LYS A 60 -2.40 8.57 -26.54
N GLU A 61 -2.33 7.35 -25.99
CA GLU A 61 -1.26 6.95 -25.07
C GLU A 61 0.09 6.72 -25.76
N TYR A 62 0.13 6.58 -27.10
CA TYR A 62 1.38 6.29 -27.81
C TYR A 62 2.39 7.43 -27.72
N ARG A 63 1.93 8.69 -27.72
CA ARG A 63 2.78 9.88 -27.64
C ARG A 63 3.68 9.89 -26.40
N ASP A 64 3.13 9.47 -25.24
CA ASP A 64 3.85 9.49 -23.96
C ASP A 64 4.43 8.12 -23.57
N ASN A 65 4.12 7.06 -24.34
CA ASN A 65 4.53 5.69 -24.03
C ASN A 65 4.91 4.88 -25.29
N PRO A 66 6.11 5.10 -25.86
CA PRO A 66 6.61 4.38 -27.05
C PRO A 66 6.76 2.87 -26.86
N LYS A 67 6.68 2.35 -25.63
CA LYS A 67 6.65 0.90 -25.40
C LYS A 67 5.28 0.31 -25.77
N GLN A 68 4.20 1.07 -25.57
CA GLN A 68 2.83 0.60 -25.78
C GLN A 68 2.55 0.28 -27.25
N VAL A 69 3.07 1.08 -28.20
CA VAL A 69 2.90 0.83 -29.64
C VAL A 69 3.49 -0.52 -30.05
N LYS A 70 4.65 -0.89 -29.50
CA LYS A 70 5.32 -2.18 -29.76
C LYS A 70 4.57 -3.35 -29.12
N ASP A 71 4.14 -3.18 -27.86
CA ASP A 71 3.35 -4.18 -27.15
C ASP A 71 2.00 -4.43 -27.87
N ASP A 72 1.39 -3.39 -28.44
CA ASP A 72 0.14 -3.47 -29.21
C ASP A 72 0.33 -4.16 -30.56
N ALA A 73 1.41 -3.86 -31.28
CA ALA A 73 1.77 -4.58 -32.49
C ALA A 73 1.99 -6.07 -32.20
N LYS A 74 2.91 -6.41 -31.29
CA LYS A 74 3.20 -7.79 -30.90
C LYS A 74 1.97 -8.58 -30.49
N GLN A 75 1.12 -8.01 -29.64
CA GLN A 75 -0.03 -8.74 -29.14
C GLN A 75 -1.11 -8.93 -30.20
N THR A 76 -1.36 -7.92 -31.04
CA THR A 76 -2.34 -8.06 -32.13
C THR A 76 -1.88 -9.10 -33.15
N ALA A 77 -0.58 -9.13 -33.51
CA ALA A 77 -0.02 -10.20 -34.34
C ALA A 77 -0.21 -11.59 -33.73
N ALA A 78 0.14 -11.76 -32.44
CA ALA A 78 0.00 -13.02 -31.74
C ALA A 78 -1.44 -13.52 -31.63
N GLU A 79 -2.33 -12.66 -31.13
CA GLU A 79 -3.68 -13.07 -30.74
C GLU A 79 -4.64 -13.16 -31.93
N MET A 80 -4.42 -12.31 -32.94
CA MET A 80 -5.21 -12.34 -34.20
C MET A 80 -4.57 -13.25 -35.25
N LYS A 81 -3.42 -13.88 -34.95
CA LYS A 81 -2.67 -14.78 -35.83
C LYS A 81 -2.40 -14.14 -37.20
N THR A 82 -1.85 -12.94 -37.15
CA THR A 82 -1.60 -12.12 -38.33
C THR A 82 -0.22 -11.45 -38.27
N SER A 83 0.13 -10.71 -39.31
CA SER A 83 1.27 -9.81 -39.31
C SER A 83 0.86 -8.43 -38.83
N SER A 84 1.67 -7.80 -38.00
CA SER A 84 1.53 -6.39 -37.65
C SER A 84 2.90 -5.75 -37.57
N PHE A 85 2.98 -4.44 -37.74
CA PHE A 85 4.21 -3.72 -37.45
C PHE A 85 3.92 -2.42 -36.71
N SER A 86 4.83 -2.06 -35.81
CA SER A 86 4.81 -0.76 -35.13
C SER A 86 5.69 0.22 -35.88
N MET A 87 5.34 1.50 -35.80
CA MET A 87 6.12 2.63 -36.34
C MET A 87 6.24 3.69 -35.26
N ASP A 88 7.41 4.32 -35.19
CA ASP A 88 7.67 5.44 -34.28
C ASP A 88 8.47 6.51 -35.04
N VAL A 89 7.81 7.59 -35.44
CA VAL A 89 8.39 8.70 -36.20
C VAL A 89 8.95 9.74 -35.25
N VAL A 90 10.20 10.13 -35.45
CA VAL A 90 10.95 11.02 -34.56
C VAL A 90 11.41 12.25 -35.34
N ASP A 91 10.90 13.41 -34.94
CA ASP A 91 11.19 14.74 -35.51
C ASP A 91 11.06 14.84 -37.03
N SER A 92 10.24 13.98 -37.65
CA SER A 92 10.17 13.77 -39.11
C SER A 92 11.48 13.36 -39.78
N ASP A 93 12.55 13.09 -39.02
CA ASP A 93 13.84 12.72 -39.58
C ASP A 93 13.90 11.24 -39.95
N TRP A 94 13.41 10.38 -39.05
CA TRP A 94 13.47 8.93 -39.23
C TRP A 94 12.35 8.21 -38.49
N THR A 95 12.19 6.92 -38.82
CA THR A 95 11.29 6.02 -38.09
C THR A 95 11.88 4.64 -37.89
N TYR A 96 11.51 4.01 -36.78
CA TYR A 96 11.77 2.61 -36.51
C TYR A 96 10.52 1.78 -36.80
N ILE A 97 10.64 0.80 -37.69
CA ILE A 97 9.55 -0.11 -38.05
C ILE A 97 9.90 -1.52 -37.56
N GLU A 98 9.07 -2.06 -36.66
CA GLU A 98 9.29 -3.38 -36.06
C GLU A 98 8.16 -4.33 -36.48
N LEU A 99 8.50 -5.35 -37.28
CA LEU A 99 7.56 -6.34 -37.80
C LEU A 99 7.40 -7.50 -36.84
N HIS A 100 6.15 -7.85 -36.55
CA HIS A 100 5.77 -9.00 -35.74
C HIS A 100 4.95 -10.00 -36.56
N THR A 101 5.32 -11.27 -36.41
CA THR A 101 4.52 -12.42 -36.87
C THR A 101 4.34 -13.35 -35.69
N GLY A 102 3.17 -13.32 -35.05
CA GLY A 102 2.99 -14.00 -33.78
C GLY A 102 3.55 -13.20 -32.59
N ALA A 103 4.24 -13.88 -31.66
CA ALA A 103 4.76 -13.27 -30.42
C ALA A 103 6.22 -12.78 -30.51
N ASP A 104 6.90 -13.06 -31.62
CA ASP A 104 8.31 -12.73 -31.83
C ASP A 104 8.45 -11.52 -32.75
N VAL A 105 9.53 -10.75 -32.53
CA VAL A 105 9.98 -9.76 -33.51
C VAL A 105 10.52 -10.55 -34.69
N HIS A 106 9.87 -10.41 -35.84
CA HIS A 106 10.25 -11.11 -37.05
C HIS A 106 11.36 -10.37 -37.79
N ASP A 107 11.26 -9.04 -37.85
CA ASP A 107 12.25 -8.20 -38.52
C ASP A 107 12.16 -6.73 -38.09
N THR A 108 13.13 -5.94 -38.53
CA THR A 108 13.16 -4.50 -38.24
C THR A 108 13.75 -3.74 -39.41
N VAL A 109 13.22 -2.54 -39.67
CA VAL A 109 13.79 -1.58 -40.62
C VAL A 109 13.79 -0.17 -40.03
N MET A 110 14.82 0.59 -40.33
CA MET A 110 14.91 2.00 -40.04
C MET A 110 14.83 2.77 -41.35
N VAL A 111 13.98 3.79 -41.41
CA VAL A 111 13.71 4.59 -42.60
C VAL A 111 14.00 6.05 -42.30
N GLY A 112 14.58 6.79 -43.25
CA GLY A 112 14.92 8.21 -43.09
C GLY A 112 16.33 8.46 -42.57
N ARG A 113 16.59 9.71 -42.15
CA ARG A 113 17.90 10.24 -41.73
C ARG A 113 18.18 9.89 -40.28
N SER A 114 18.60 8.65 -40.10
CA SER A 114 19.13 8.07 -38.86
C SER A 114 20.38 8.80 -38.34
N GLU A 115 20.48 9.02 -37.02
CA GLU A 115 21.76 9.39 -36.37
C GLU A 115 22.76 8.22 -36.27
N PHE A 116 22.30 6.98 -36.49
CA PHE A 116 23.14 5.78 -36.54
C PHE A 116 23.82 5.65 -37.90
N ASP A 117 25.06 5.14 -37.90
CA ASP A 117 25.84 4.86 -39.10
C ASP A 117 25.10 3.89 -40.04
N GLU A 118 25.21 4.11 -41.36
CA GLU A 118 24.50 3.34 -42.39
C GLU A 118 24.78 1.83 -42.28
N GLU A 119 25.98 1.46 -41.82
CA GLU A 119 26.40 0.07 -41.63
C GLU A 119 25.65 -0.63 -40.47
N HIS A 120 25.05 0.14 -39.56
CA HIS A 120 24.34 -0.35 -38.37
C HIS A 120 22.82 -0.11 -38.41
N SER A 121 22.31 0.62 -39.41
CA SER A 121 20.87 0.83 -39.58
C SER A 121 20.21 -0.43 -40.15
N PRO A 122 19.19 -1.01 -39.48
CA PRO A 122 18.52 -2.21 -40.00
C PRO A 122 17.77 -1.89 -41.30
N LYS A 123 18.01 -2.66 -42.37
CA LYS A 123 17.46 -2.42 -43.72
C LYS A 123 16.27 -3.32 -44.09
N GLY A 124 15.81 -4.14 -43.16
CA GLY A 124 14.81 -5.17 -43.39
C GLY A 124 15.32 -6.33 -44.28
N ARG A 125 14.61 -7.46 -44.22
CA ARG A 125 14.95 -8.68 -44.96
C ARG A 125 13.84 -9.10 -45.91
N ARG A 126 14.22 -9.46 -47.13
CA ARG A 126 13.29 -9.85 -48.21
C ARG A 126 12.29 -10.91 -47.76
N GLU A 127 12.79 -11.97 -47.14
CA GLU A 127 11.98 -13.11 -46.68
C GLU A 127 10.90 -12.72 -45.66
N CYS A 128 11.08 -11.61 -44.95
CA CYS A 128 10.14 -11.13 -43.93
C CYS A 128 9.06 -10.21 -44.53
N TRP A 129 9.43 -9.33 -45.44
CA TRP A 129 8.54 -8.26 -45.92
C TRP A 129 7.85 -8.56 -47.26
N GLU A 130 8.49 -9.31 -48.16
CA GLU A 130 7.89 -9.68 -49.45
C GLU A 130 6.50 -10.36 -49.31
N PRO A 131 6.24 -11.24 -48.32
CA PRO A 131 4.93 -11.87 -48.15
C PRO A 131 3.79 -10.93 -47.72
N ILE A 132 4.09 -9.69 -47.31
CA ILE A 132 3.08 -8.73 -46.83
C ILE A 132 2.86 -7.55 -47.76
N LEU A 133 3.52 -7.52 -48.92
CA LEU A 133 3.33 -6.49 -49.94
C LEU A 133 1.97 -6.59 -50.63
N ALA A 134 1.54 -5.49 -51.23
CA ALA A 134 0.34 -5.45 -52.05
C ALA A 134 0.51 -6.29 -53.33
N PRO A 135 -0.58 -6.79 -53.94
CA PRO A 135 -0.50 -7.56 -55.18
C PRO A 135 0.24 -6.82 -56.30
N GLY A 136 1.19 -7.51 -56.93
CA GLY A 136 2.01 -6.95 -58.02
C GLY A 136 3.15 -6.04 -57.56
N LYS A 137 3.38 -5.92 -56.26
CA LYS A 137 4.52 -5.18 -55.69
C LYS A 137 5.68 -6.13 -55.34
N THR A 138 6.90 -5.60 -55.34
CA THR A 138 8.12 -6.40 -55.11
C THR A 138 8.95 -5.87 -53.94
N TRP A 139 9.80 -6.75 -53.39
CA TRP A 139 10.76 -6.38 -52.34
C TRP A 139 11.65 -5.20 -52.75
N GLU A 140 12.09 -5.19 -54.01
CA GLU A 140 12.98 -4.15 -54.52
C GLU A 140 12.30 -2.78 -54.46
N GLN A 141 10.99 -2.70 -54.71
CA GLN A 141 10.24 -1.44 -54.63
C GLN A 141 10.18 -0.89 -53.21
N ILE A 142 9.86 -1.73 -52.21
CA ILE A 142 9.76 -1.27 -50.82
C ILE A 142 11.16 -0.95 -50.24
N SER A 143 12.16 -1.77 -50.58
CA SER A 143 13.53 -1.60 -50.14
C SER A 143 14.14 -0.32 -50.70
N GLU A 144 13.87 0.01 -51.97
CA GLU A 144 14.31 1.27 -52.56
C GLU A 144 13.73 2.47 -51.80
N ILE A 145 12.42 2.46 -51.50
CA ILE A 145 11.75 3.52 -50.74
C ILE A 145 12.37 3.70 -49.34
N TRP A 146 12.56 2.61 -48.60
CA TRP A 146 13.14 2.67 -47.25
C TRP A 146 14.59 3.13 -47.20
N ASN A 147 15.31 2.99 -48.31
CA ASN A 147 16.69 3.45 -48.45
C ASN A 147 16.81 4.85 -49.06
N LYS A 148 15.70 5.53 -49.36
CA LYS A 148 15.74 6.94 -49.77
C LYS A 148 16.11 7.83 -48.58
N ASN A 149 17.03 8.77 -48.80
CA ASN A 149 17.41 9.81 -47.84
C ASN A 149 16.49 11.03 -47.96
N GLU A 150 15.18 10.82 -47.80
CA GLU A 150 14.20 11.89 -47.85
C GLU A 150 14.44 12.95 -46.78
N VAL A 151 13.97 14.17 -47.02
CA VAL A 151 14.06 15.27 -46.05
C VAL A 151 13.10 15.04 -44.89
N PHE A 152 11.91 14.52 -45.18
CA PHE A 152 10.92 14.11 -44.19
C PHE A 152 10.62 12.63 -44.39
N VAL A 153 10.71 11.84 -43.31
CA VAL A 153 10.48 10.39 -43.36
C VAL A 153 9.04 10.06 -43.78
N GLU A 154 8.09 10.96 -43.51
CA GLU A 154 6.71 10.84 -43.91
C GLU A 154 6.54 10.68 -45.42
N ASP A 155 7.37 11.32 -46.24
CA ASP A 155 7.32 11.19 -47.70
C ASP A 155 7.64 9.75 -48.12
N ALA A 156 8.70 9.16 -47.53
CA ALA A 156 9.05 7.76 -47.75
C ALA A 156 7.96 6.81 -47.22
N LEU A 157 7.35 7.13 -46.07
CA LEU A 157 6.25 6.33 -45.52
C LEU A 157 4.99 6.40 -46.38
N TYR A 158 4.66 7.56 -46.92
CA TYR A 158 3.53 7.77 -47.81
C TYR A 158 3.67 6.95 -49.10
N GLU A 159 4.87 6.92 -49.69
CA GLU A 159 5.16 6.06 -50.83
C GLU A 159 5.12 4.56 -50.45
N ALA A 160 5.72 4.20 -49.31
CA ALA A 160 5.76 2.82 -48.81
C ALA A 160 4.35 2.26 -48.55
N ALA A 161 3.42 3.10 -48.08
CA ALA A 161 2.04 2.71 -47.82
C ALA A 161 1.38 2.08 -49.06
N SER A 162 1.57 2.67 -50.24
CA SER A 162 1.06 2.17 -51.51
C SER A 162 1.64 0.80 -51.91
N VAL A 163 2.89 0.52 -51.52
CA VAL A 163 3.56 -0.75 -51.77
C VAL A 163 3.09 -1.84 -50.79
N LEU A 164 2.73 -1.46 -49.56
CA LEU A 164 2.17 -2.33 -48.54
C LEU A 164 0.65 -2.54 -48.72
N GLY A 165 -0.03 -1.65 -49.45
CA GLY A 165 -1.48 -1.67 -49.63
C GLY A 165 -2.24 -1.02 -48.47
N ILE A 166 -1.58 -0.09 -47.78
CA ILE A 166 -2.11 0.77 -46.73
C ILE A 166 -2.49 2.10 -47.38
N GLU A 167 -3.61 2.69 -46.96
CA GLU A 167 -4.02 4.01 -47.43
C GLU A 167 -2.95 5.05 -47.03
N PRO A 168 -2.32 5.76 -47.99
CA PRO A 168 -1.18 6.62 -47.69
C PRO A 168 -1.43 7.65 -46.60
N LYS A 169 -2.61 8.28 -46.56
CA LYS A 169 -2.97 9.22 -45.48
C LYS A 169 -2.89 8.57 -44.10
N TYR A 170 -3.33 7.32 -43.95
CA TYR A 170 -3.33 6.64 -42.66
C TYR A 170 -1.92 6.24 -42.17
N MET A 171 -0.95 6.08 -43.08
CA MET A 171 0.42 5.76 -42.71
C MET A 171 1.14 6.94 -42.02
N VAL A 172 0.67 8.16 -42.24
CA VAL A 172 1.31 9.41 -41.79
C VAL A 172 0.39 10.29 -40.92
N SER A 173 -0.78 9.79 -40.53
CA SER A 173 -1.72 10.46 -39.63
C SER A 173 -1.49 10.06 -38.18
N ASP A 174 -1.51 11.01 -37.26
CA ASP A 174 -1.46 10.73 -35.83
C ASP A 174 -2.86 10.59 -35.21
N TYR A 175 -2.93 10.36 -33.89
CA TYR A 175 -4.21 10.20 -33.19
C TYR A 175 -5.12 11.43 -33.30
N GLU A 176 -4.57 12.65 -33.24
CA GLU A 176 -5.34 13.89 -33.30
C GLU A 176 -5.89 14.12 -34.72
N ASP A 177 -5.12 13.79 -35.75
CA ASP A 177 -5.59 13.78 -37.14
C ASP A 177 -6.80 12.84 -37.29
N PHE A 178 -6.66 11.59 -36.84
CA PHE A 178 -7.74 10.60 -36.92
C PHE A 178 -8.97 10.98 -36.08
N GLU A 179 -8.78 11.56 -34.90
CA GLU A 179 -9.88 12.01 -34.04
C GLU A 179 -10.69 13.12 -34.72
N SER A 180 -10.02 14.02 -35.44
CA SER A 180 -10.68 15.10 -36.18
C SER A 180 -11.47 14.63 -37.42
N GLU A 181 -11.02 13.55 -38.08
CA GLU A 181 -11.68 12.98 -39.27
C GLU A 181 -12.74 11.93 -38.94
N ALA A 182 -12.85 11.48 -37.68
CA ALA A 182 -13.68 10.34 -37.30
C ALA A 182 -15.19 10.53 -37.55
N ASP A 183 -15.67 11.77 -37.58
CA ASP A 183 -17.08 12.09 -37.87
C ASP A 183 -17.38 12.13 -39.39
N GLU A 184 -16.36 12.29 -40.23
CA GLU A 184 -16.49 12.44 -41.69
C GLU A 184 -16.12 11.16 -42.45
N ASP A 185 -15.06 10.47 -42.03
CA ASP A 185 -14.57 9.25 -42.70
C ASP A 185 -15.14 7.99 -42.05
N THR A 186 -16.08 7.36 -42.75
CA THR A 186 -16.71 6.11 -42.30
C THR A 186 -15.76 4.92 -42.18
N ASN A 187 -14.50 5.01 -42.64
CA ASN A 187 -13.48 3.99 -42.43
C ASN A 187 -12.73 4.13 -41.10
N ILE A 188 -12.91 5.26 -40.41
CA ILE A 188 -12.33 5.53 -39.09
C ILE A 188 -13.35 5.13 -38.02
N ILE A 189 -12.90 4.36 -37.04
CA ILE A 189 -13.74 3.88 -35.94
C ILE A 189 -13.05 4.18 -34.61
N PRO A 190 -13.56 5.14 -33.84
CA PRO A 190 -13.22 5.29 -32.43
C PRO A 190 -13.73 4.09 -31.63
N MET A 191 -12.84 3.51 -30.84
CA MET A 191 -13.09 2.35 -30.00
C MET A 191 -12.74 2.69 -28.56
N PHE A 192 -13.72 2.58 -27.67
CA PHE A 192 -13.61 2.97 -26.28
C PHE A 192 -13.64 1.74 -25.37
N PHE A 193 -12.69 1.66 -24.45
CA PHE A 193 -12.58 0.53 -23.54
C PHE A 193 -12.43 0.97 -22.08
N LYS A 194 -13.03 0.18 -21.19
CA LYS A 194 -12.81 0.23 -19.75
C LYS A 194 -12.30 -1.12 -19.27
N LYS A 195 -11.59 -1.15 -18.14
CA LYS A 195 -11.16 -2.42 -17.55
C LYS A 195 -12.38 -3.29 -17.20
N LYS A 196 -12.40 -4.51 -17.73
CA LYS A 196 -13.36 -5.57 -17.43
C LYS A 196 -13.33 -5.84 -15.94
N ILE A 197 -14.45 -5.60 -15.28
CA ILE A 197 -14.68 -5.99 -13.90
C ILE A 197 -15.02 -7.49 -13.91
N THR A 198 -14.02 -8.33 -14.10
CA THR A 198 -14.09 -9.72 -13.61
C THR A 198 -13.84 -9.66 -12.11
N ASP A 199 -14.55 -10.48 -11.32
CA ASP A 199 -14.42 -10.63 -9.86
C ASP A 199 -13.02 -11.05 -9.36
N SER A 200 -12.01 -10.93 -10.21
CA SER A 200 -10.60 -11.08 -9.93
C SER A 200 -9.84 -9.94 -10.60
N LYS A 201 -9.32 -9.01 -9.79
CA LYS A 201 -8.30 -7.98 -10.12
C LYS A 201 -8.75 -6.72 -10.88
N VAL A 202 -9.82 -6.08 -10.43
CA VAL A 202 -9.88 -4.61 -10.47
C VAL A 202 -8.87 -4.06 -9.45
N ASP A 203 -7.76 -3.51 -9.94
CA ASP A 203 -6.97 -2.49 -9.23
C ASP A 203 -7.49 -1.08 -9.60
N LYS A 204 -8.79 -0.82 -9.38
CA LYS A 204 -9.10 0.21 -8.37
C LYS A 204 -8.71 -0.51 -7.10
N LYS A 205 -7.52 -0.24 -6.53
CA LYS A 205 -7.05 -0.88 -5.29
C LYS A 205 -8.28 -1.12 -4.41
N LYS A 206 -8.75 -2.38 -4.31
CA LYS A 206 -9.81 -2.72 -3.36
C LYS A 206 -9.26 -2.19 -2.07
N LEU A 207 -9.92 -1.18 -1.51
CA LEU A 207 -9.34 -0.41 -0.41
C LEU A 207 -9.05 -1.41 0.70
N THR A 208 -7.77 -1.74 0.87
CA THR A 208 -7.37 -2.80 1.78
C THR A 208 -7.55 -2.30 3.20
N LEU A 209 -7.75 -3.20 4.17
CA LEU A 209 -7.73 -2.87 5.60
C LEU A 209 -6.54 -1.96 5.97
N ASN A 210 -5.34 -2.29 5.46
CA ASN A 210 -4.14 -1.49 5.71
C ASN A 210 -4.18 -0.12 5.05
N ALA A 211 -4.77 0.00 3.86
CA ALA A 211 -4.88 1.28 3.15
C ALA A 211 -5.95 2.18 3.80
N ALA A 212 -7.11 1.62 4.16
CA ALA A 212 -8.16 2.33 4.89
C ALA A 212 -7.68 2.81 6.25
N PHE A 213 -6.97 1.95 7.01
CA PHE A 213 -6.35 2.35 8.26
C PHE A 213 -5.37 3.51 8.07
N LYS A 214 -4.47 3.42 7.07
CA LYS A 214 -3.50 4.49 6.78
C LYS A 214 -4.17 5.80 6.40
N GLN A 215 -5.26 5.75 5.65
CA GLN A 215 -6.02 6.93 5.26
C GLN A 215 -6.72 7.56 6.47
N VAL A 216 -7.62 6.83 7.12
CA VAL A 216 -8.48 7.37 8.19
C VAL A 216 -7.69 7.70 9.46
N PHE A 217 -6.80 6.81 9.91
CA PHE A 217 -6.01 7.04 11.12
C PHE A 217 -4.79 7.93 10.86
N GLY A 218 -4.21 7.89 9.65
CA GLY A 218 -3.08 8.76 9.32
C GLY A 218 -3.46 10.24 9.41
N GLU A 219 -4.52 10.63 8.70
CA GLU A 219 -5.03 12.00 8.71
C GLU A 219 -5.39 12.51 10.12
N ALA A 220 -5.88 11.62 10.98
CA ALA A 220 -6.33 11.99 12.33
C ALA A 220 -5.21 12.00 13.38
N LEU A 221 -4.17 11.16 13.24
CA LEU A 221 -3.12 11.00 14.25
C LEU A 221 -1.87 11.82 13.96
N GLU A 222 -1.60 12.15 12.69
CA GLU A 222 -0.43 12.96 12.30
C GLU A 222 -0.39 14.32 13.00
N PRO A 223 -1.50 15.10 13.10
CA PRO A 223 -1.50 16.36 13.84
C PRO A 223 -1.24 16.22 15.35
N LEU A 224 -1.38 15.01 15.89
CA LEU A 224 -1.14 14.70 17.31
C LEU A 224 0.30 14.24 17.58
N GLY A 225 1.17 14.25 16.57
CA GLY A 225 2.58 13.86 16.67
C GLY A 225 2.83 12.36 16.49
N PHE A 226 1.86 11.59 15.99
CA PHE A 226 2.08 10.19 15.66
C PHE A 226 2.69 10.05 14.27
N VAL A 227 3.72 9.22 14.18
CA VAL A 227 4.36 8.84 12.93
C VAL A 227 4.03 7.39 12.57
N LYS A 228 3.91 7.14 11.27
CA LYS A 228 3.64 5.80 10.75
C LYS A 228 4.89 4.94 10.82
N ALA A 229 4.81 3.84 11.58
CA ALA A 229 5.93 2.92 11.76
C ALA A 229 6.16 2.03 10.52
N LYS A 230 7.43 1.79 10.19
CA LYS A 230 7.91 0.85 9.16
C LYS A 230 7.95 -0.59 9.70
N THR A 231 6.79 -1.09 10.10
CA THR A 231 6.64 -2.43 10.71
C THR A 231 5.83 -3.37 9.81
N LYS A 232 5.96 -4.69 10.04
CA LYS A 232 5.18 -5.73 9.32
C LYS A 232 3.67 -5.53 9.43
N TYR A 233 3.21 -5.13 10.62
CA TYR A 233 1.81 -4.77 10.87
C TYR A 233 1.64 -3.25 10.94
N PRO A 234 0.48 -2.68 10.60
CA PRO A 234 0.31 -1.23 10.57
C PRO A 234 0.24 -0.64 11.97
N HIS A 235 1.13 0.31 12.28
CA HIS A 235 1.15 1.04 13.54
C HIS A 235 1.43 2.53 13.32
N TYR A 236 0.88 3.34 14.22
CA TYR A 236 1.22 4.74 14.43
C TYR A 236 1.84 4.86 15.82
N ILE A 237 2.98 5.53 15.92
CA ILE A 237 3.78 5.65 17.14
C ILE A 237 4.06 7.12 17.40
N ARG A 238 3.87 7.56 18.64
CA ARG A 238 4.30 8.87 19.16
C ARG A 238 5.34 8.64 20.24
N PHE A 239 6.51 9.24 20.11
CA PHE A 239 7.54 9.20 21.15
C PHE A 239 7.34 10.39 22.09
N VAL A 240 7.31 10.12 23.39
CA VAL A 240 6.94 11.09 24.43
C VAL A 240 8.02 11.10 25.51
N ASP A 241 8.36 12.29 25.97
CA ASP A 241 9.30 12.54 27.08
C ASP A 241 10.67 11.87 26.90
N ASN A 242 11.07 11.61 25.65
CA ASN A 242 12.26 10.85 25.30
C ASN A 242 12.43 9.50 26.04
N SER A 243 11.33 8.94 26.55
CA SER A 243 11.37 7.85 27.54
C SER A 243 10.34 6.74 27.28
N PHE A 244 9.25 7.03 26.59
CA PHE A 244 8.24 6.04 26.27
C PHE A 244 7.52 6.35 24.96
N ILE A 245 6.84 5.34 24.42
CA ILE A 245 6.02 5.46 23.23
C ILE A 245 4.55 5.28 23.57
N GLN A 246 3.72 5.98 22.81
CA GLN A 246 2.30 5.70 22.69
C GLN A 246 2.05 5.11 21.31
N ILE A 247 1.28 4.03 21.23
CA ILE A 247 1.09 3.28 19.98
C ILE A 247 -0.37 2.98 19.71
N ILE A 248 -0.77 3.10 18.45
CA ILE A 248 -2.07 2.68 17.92
C ILE A 248 -1.83 1.76 16.72
N GLY A 249 -2.43 0.57 16.73
CA GLY A 249 -2.19 -0.49 15.76
C GLY A 249 -3.47 -1.10 15.18
N LEU A 250 -3.33 -1.68 13.99
CA LEU A 250 -4.39 -2.46 13.36
C LEU A 250 -4.23 -3.95 13.65
N LYS A 251 -5.23 -4.56 14.27
CA LYS A 251 -5.34 -6.00 14.44
C LYS A 251 -6.44 -6.56 13.53
N LYS A 252 -6.04 -7.36 12.54
CA LYS A 252 -6.98 -8.08 11.68
C LYS A 252 -7.51 -9.32 12.42
N GLU A 253 -8.83 -9.45 12.54
CA GLU A 253 -9.48 -10.63 13.15
C GLU A 253 -9.97 -11.61 12.07
N SER A 254 -10.54 -11.09 10.99
CA SER A 254 -10.93 -11.86 9.80
C SER A 254 -10.85 -11.00 8.54
N GLU A 255 -11.38 -11.45 7.40
CA GLU A 255 -11.31 -10.70 6.13
C GLU A 255 -11.93 -9.30 6.23
N ASN A 256 -13.08 -9.17 6.90
CA ASN A 256 -13.82 -7.90 7.01
C ASN A 256 -14.12 -7.52 8.46
N VAL A 257 -13.40 -8.09 9.41
CA VAL A 257 -13.50 -7.76 10.83
C VAL A 257 -12.12 -7.43 11.35
N PHE A 258 -12.01 -6.29 12.04
CA PHE A 258 -10.78 -5.81 12.62
C PHE A 258 -11.01 -5.22 14.00
N ASN A 259 -9.92 -5.01 14.72
CA ASN A 259 -9.87 -4.30 15.98
C ASN A 259 -8.72 -3.29 15.92
N ILE A 260 -8.85 -2.19 16.66
CA ILE A 260 -7.78 -1.23 16.86
C ILE A 260 -7.21 -1.48 18.26
N THR A 261 -5.91 -1.74 18.31
CA THR A 261 -5.18 -1.93 19.56
C THR A 261 -4.39 -0.68 19.89
N ALA A 262 -4.23 -0.40 21.17
CA ALA A 262 -3.43 0.72 21.65
C ALA A 262 -2.69 0.36 22.92
N GLY A 263 -1.57 1.04 23.17
CA GLY A 263 -0.71 0.77 24.31
C GLY A 263 0.27 1.92 24.56
N ILE A 264 0.85 1.91 25.77
CA ILE A 264 2.04 2.70 26.11
C ILE A 264 3.13 1.70 26.45
N ALA A 265 4.37 1.96 26.00
CA ALA A 265 5.53 1.13 26.31
C ALA A 265 6.74 2.00 26.62
N THR A 266 7.45 1.68 27.69
CA THR A 266 8.71 2.37 28.01
C THR A 266 9.86 1.85 27.15
N ILE A 267 10.89 2.68 26.90
CA ILE A 267 12.13 2.21 26.25
C ILE A 267 12.98 1.32 27.17
N TYR A 268 12.57 1.15 28.42
CA TYR A 268 13.25 0.36 29.46
C TYR A 268 12.71 -1.07 29.57
N ARG A 269 11.71 -1.43 28.76
CA ARG A 269 11.23 -2.81 28.65
C ARG A 269 12.25 -3.72 27.97
N SER A 270 12.11 -5.03 28.14
CA SER A 270 13.05 -6.03 27.59
C SER A 270 13.21 -5.95 26.06
N GLU A 271 12.10 -5.77 25.34
CA GLU A 271 12.05 -5.61 23.90
C GLU A 271 10.75 -4.94 23.44
N ILE A 272 10.87 -3.98 22.53
CA ILE A 272 9.76 -3.50 21.70
C ILE A 272 9.81 -4.25 20.36
N ASN A 273 8.94 -5.23 20.16
CA ASN A 273 8.86 -5.97 18.90
C ASN A 273 7.47 -5.82 18.26
N LEU A 274 7.39 -4.99 17.22
CA LEU A 274 6.14 -4.74 16.48
C LEU A 274 6.05 -5.53 15.17
N ASN A 275 7.06 -6.37 14.90
CA ASN A 275 7.09 -7.27 13.75
C ASN A 275 6.54 -8.67 14.07
N CYS A 276 6.32 -8.99 15.35
CA CYS A 276 5.59 -10.17 15.78
C CYS A 276 4.07 -9.98 15.56
N SER A 277 3.31 -11.07 15.58
CA SER A 277 1.86 -11.02 15.45
C SER A 277 1.25 -10.12 16.54
N PRO A 278 0.24 -9.27 16.25
CA PRO A 278 -0.43 -8.45 17.26
C PRO A 278 -0.96 -9.24 18.47
N ARG A 279 -1.21 -10.55 18.31
CA ARG A 279 -1.59 -11.44 19.41
C ARG A 279 -0.47 -11.63 20.45
N MET A 280 0.79 -11.50 20.06
CA MET A 280 1.95 -11.63 20.95
C MET A 280 2.14 -10.39 21.84
N ASN A 281 1.54 -9.24 21.47
CA ASN A 281 1.60 -7.99 22.22
C ASN A 281 0.30 -7.72 23.01
N CYS A 282 -0.60 -8.69 23.16
CA CYS A 282 -1.93 -8.48 23.77
C CYS A 282 -1.90 -8.23 25.29
N ASN A 283 -0.75 -8.47 25.93
CA ASN A 283 -0.44 -8.18 27.32
C ASN A 283 -0.31 -6.68 27.62
N TRP A 284 0.14 -5.87 26.64
CA TRP A 284 0.34 -4.42 26.79
C TRP A 284 -0.35 -3.56 25.72
N MET A 285 -0.62 -4.11 24.53
CA MET A 285 -1.48 -3.51 23.51
C MET A 285 -2.88 -4.12 23.56
N ILE A 286 -3.84 -3.37 24.09
CA ILE A 286 -5.22 -3.82 24.31
C ILE A 286 -6.19 -3.15 23.31
N GLY A 287 -7.35 -3.76 23.08
CA GLY A 287 -8.38 -3.18 22.20
C GLY A 287 -9.14 -2.02 22.85
N ILE A 288 -9.83 -1.20 22.04
CA ILE A 288 -10.64 -0.07 22.52
C ILE A 288 -11.64 -0.48 23.61
N SER A 289 -12.28 -1.65 23.46
CA SER A 289 -13.23 -2.18 24.43
C SER A 289 -12.63 -2.42 25.82
N GLU A 290 -11.32 -2.69 25.90
CA GLU A 290 -10.61 -2.85 27.16
C GLU A 290 -10.26 -1.50 27.79
N PHE A 291 -9.92 -0.48 26.98
CA PHE A 291 -9.79 0.89 27.49
C PHE A 291 -11.10 1.35 28.14
N TYR A 292 -12.22 1.21 27.42
CA TYR A 292 -13.55 1.55 27.96
C TYR A 292 -13.84 0.79 29.27
N LYS A 293 -13.69 -0.54 29.26
CA LYS A 293 -13.95 -1.38 30.44
C LYS A 293 -13.10 -0.96 31.64
N ARG A 294 -11.81 -0.65 31.44
CA ARG A 294 -10.88 -0.37 32.53
C ARG A 294 -11.00 1.05 33.07
N SER A 295 -11.37 2.01 32.21
CA SER A 295 -11.75 3.36 32.65
C SER A 295 -13.10 3.38 33.38
N HIS A 296 -13.98 2.41 33.13
CA HIS A 296 -15.31 2.25 33.74
C HIS A 296 -15.44 0.93 34.49
N VAL A 297 -14.42 0.55 35.26
CA VAL A 297 -14.32 -0.79 35.87
C VAL A 297 -15.52 -1.19 36.73
N TYR A 298 -16.32 -0.22 37.19
CA TYR A 298 -17.44 -0.45 38.07
C TYR A 298 -18.83 -0.25 37.46
N ASP A 299 -18.93 0.43 36.32
CA ASP A 299 -20.19 0.89 35.75
C ASP A 299 -20.24 0.76 34.21
N TYR A 300 -19.30 0.02 33.60
CA TYR A 300 -19.31 -0.17 32.15
C TYR A 300 -20.56 -0.91 31.67
N ASP A 301 -21.12 -0.47 30.55
CA ASP A 301 -22.17 -1.16 29.82
C ASP A 301 -21.57 -2.31 29.00
N GLY A 302 -21.91 -3.55 29.38
CA GLY A 302 -21.46 -4.76 28.69
C GLY A 302 -21.92 -4.84 27.23
N LYS A 303 -23.09 -4.29 26.89
CA LYS A 303 -23.61 -4.27 25.52
C LYS A 303 -22.80 -3.28 24.67
N TYR A 304 -22.59 -2.06 25.17
CA TYR A 304 -21.74 -1.09 24.50
C TYR A 304 -20.30 -1.61 24.33
N ARG A 305 -19.71 -2.21 25.37
CA ARG A 305 -18.37 -2.84 25.31
C ARG A 305 -18.29 -3.86 24.17
N SER A 306 -19.31 -4.70 24.02
CA SER A 306 -19.35 -5.72 22.98
C SER A 306 -19.39 -5.11 21.57
N ASN A 307 -20.09 -3.98 21.40
CA ASN A 307 -20.21 -3.28 20.12
C ASN A 307 -18.93 -2.58 19.65
N ILE A 308 -18.02 -2.24 20.57
CA ILE A 308 -16.73 -1.59 20.27
C ILE A 308 -15.55 -2.58 20.35
N MET A 309 -15.83 -3.87 20.54
CA MET A 309 -14.80 -4.91 20.62
C MET A 309 -14.17 -5.19 19.25
N ASN A 310 -14.98 -5.22 18.20
CA ASN A 310 -14.56 -5.46 16.83
C ASN A 310 -15.41 -4.64 15.86
N PHE A 311 -14.80 -4.22 14.76
CA PHE A 311 -15.45 -3.44 13.72
C PHE A 311 -15.54 -4.28 12.45
N GLY A 312 -16.77 -4.49 12.00
CA GLY A 312 -17.09 -5.28 10.81
C GLY A 312 -17.65 -4.41 9.68
N PHE A 313 -17.46 -4.84 8.44
CA PHE A 313 -18.10 -4.25 7.27
C PHE A 313 -18.55 -5.32 6.27
N PRO A 314 -19.62 -5.07 5.48
CA PRO A 314 -20.05 -5.98 4.41
C PRO A 314 -18.96 -6.18 3.35
N LYS A 315 -18.92 -7.36 2.72
CA LYS A 315 -18.01 -7.62 1.61
C LYS A 315 -18.36 -6.73 0.40
N PHE A 316 -17.33 -6.24 -0.30
CA PHE A 316 -17.39 -5.59 -1.63
C PHE A 316 -17.78 -4.10 -1.72
N GLU A 317 -17.88 -3.36 -0.60
CA GLU A 317 -18.19 -1.93 -0.62
C GLU A 317 -17.10 -1.06 0.01
N SER A 318 -16.34 -0.32 -0.82
CA SER A 318 -15.23 0.55 -0.34
C SER A 318 -15.67 1.68 0.59
N LYS A 319 -16.90 2.20 0.45
CA LYS A 319 -17.45 3.18 1.41
C LYS A 319 -17.65 2.54 2.79
N SER A 320 -18.00 1.26 2.82
CA SER A 320 -18.33 0.54 4.05
C SER A 320 -17.09 0.22 4.89
N ILE A 321 -15.91 0.03 4.28
CA ILE A 321 -14.65 -0.10 5.03
C ILE A 321 -14.21 1.25 5.65
N ILE A 322 -14.31 2.37 4.93
CA ILE A 322 -13.99 3.70 5.48
C ILE A 322 -14.90 4.03 6.66
N ASN A 323 -16.22 3.85 6.49
CA ASN A 323 -17.19 4.08 7.57
C ASN A 323 -16.89 3.22 8.82
N ALA A 324 -16.42 1.98 8.64
CA ALA A 324 -16.02 1.13 9.77
C ALA A 324 -14.78 1.69 10.49
N PHE A 325 -13.80 2.21 9.75
CA PHE A 325 -12.63 2.87 10.35
C PHE A 325 -12.97 4.21 10.99
N GLU A 326 -13.87 5.01 10.42
CA GLU A 326 -14.35 6.26 11.03
C GLU A 326 -15.06 5.99 12.35
N ARG A 327 -15.91 4.94 12.40
CA ARG A 327 -16.51 4.47 13.66
C ARG A 327 -15.45 4.06 14.68
N ALA A 328 -14.45 3.27 14.26
CA ALA A 328 -13.36 2.88 15.15
C ALA A 328 -12.55 4.08 15.64
N LEU A 329 -12.27 5.04 14.76
CA LEU A 329 -11.56 6.28 15.09
C LEU A 329 -12.32 7.13 16.11
N ASN A 330 -13.65 7.23 15.98
CA ASN A 330 -14.48 7.94 16.96
C ASN A 330 -14.39 7.30 18.35
N GLU A 331 -14.36 5.97 18.43
CA GLU A 331 -14.18 5.26 19.70
C GLU A 331 -12.74 5.41 20.24
N VAL A 332 -11.71 5.47 19.38
CA VAL A 332 -10.33 5.79 19.79
C VAL A 332 -10.22 7.21 20.34
N LYS A 333 -10.82 8.20 19.67
CA LYS A 333 -10.87 9.60 20.14
C LYS A 333 -11.58 9.72 21.49
N LYS A 334 -12.55 8.85 21.75
CA LYS A 334 -13.34 8.86 22.98
C LYS A 334 -12.66 8.14 24.15
N TRP A 335 -12.03 7.00 23.90
CA TRP A 335 -11.58 6.10 24.98
C TRP A 335 -10.07 5.90 25.07
N VAL A 336 -9.32 6.13 24.00
CA VAL A 336 -7.87 5.87 23.97
C VAL A 336 -7.10 7.18 24.07
N LEU A 337 -7.36 8.14 23.17
CA LEU A 337 -6.61 9.40 23.16
C LEU A 337 -6.68 10.17 24.49
N PRO A 338 -7.83 10.27 25.18
CA PRO A 338 -7.86 10.96 26.46
C PRO A 338 -6.99 10.30 27.54
N GLU A 339 -6.81 8.98 27.49
CA GLU A 339 -5.91 8.27 28.40
C GLU A 339 -4.43 8.49 28.02
N PHE A 340 -4.13 8.63 26.74
CA PHE A 340 -2.81 9.02 26.27
C PHE A 340 -2.46 10.46 26.64
N GLU A 341 -3.42 11.38 26.60
CA GLU A 341 -3.18 12.78 26.97
C GLU A 341 -2.93 12.97 28.47
N LYS A 342 -3.38 12.03 29.32
CA LYS A 342 -3.02 12.01 30.76
C LYS A 342 -1.58 11.58 31.02
N VAL A 343 -0.88 11.02 30.03
CA VAL A 343 0.45 10.42 30.21
C VAL A 343 1.47 11.20 29.39
N GLN A 344 2.09 12.19 30.03
CA GLN A 344 3.04 13.10 29.39
C GLN A 344 4.47 12.94 29.90
N THR A 345 4.64 12.32 31.07
CA THR A 345 5.94 12.08 31.70
C THR A 345 6.15 10.61 31.99
N LEU A 346 7.41 10.20 32.19
CA LEU A 346 7.73 8.84 32.61
C LEU A 346 7.05 8.43 33.93
N SER A 347 6.83 9.37 34.86
CA SER A 347 6.09 9.10 36.11
C SER A 347 4.61 8.79 35.83
N ASP A 348 3.96 9.47 34.89
CA ASP A 348 2.54 9.22 34.57
C ASP A 348 2.28 7.79 34.06
N VAL A 349 3.30 7.17 33.47
CA VAL A 349 3.25 5.78 33.00
C VAL A 349 2.87 4.82 34.14
N ILE A 350 3.24 5.12 35.39
CA ILE A 350 2.89 4.28 36.55
C ILE A 350 1.38 4.04 36.65
N ASP A 351 0.57 5.09 36.63
CA ASP A 351 -0.89 4.96 36.76
C ASP A 351 -1.50 4.32 35.52
N TYR A 352 -0.94 4.59 34.34
CA TYR A 352 -1.35 3.93 33.11
C TYR A 352 -1.15 2.42 33.20
N LEU A 353 0.03 1.95 33.60
CA LEU A 353 0.34 0.52 33.73
C LEU A 353 -0.61 -0.15 34.72
N TYR A 354 -0.83 0.43 35.91
CA TYR A 354 -1.74 -0.17 36.89
C TYR A 354 -3.21 -0.21 36.46
N THR A 355 -3.58 0.61 35.48
CA THR A 355 -4.94 0.66 34.94
C THR A 355 -5.11 -0.26 33.73
N PHE A 356 -4.17 -0.24 32.78
CA PHE A 356 -4.34 -0.81 31.44
C PHE A 356 -3.48 -2.03 31.13
N TYR A 357 -2.45 -2.35 31.91
CA TYR A 357 -1.68 -3.59 31.70
C TYR A 357 -2.38 -4.83 32.27
N PHE A 358 -2.02 -6.03 31.78
CA PHE A 358 -2.59 -7.28 32.26
C PHE A 358 -2.31 -7.51 33.76
N SER A 359 -3.33 -7.91 34.51
CA SER A 359 -3.22 -8.23 35.95
C SER A 359 -2.35 -9.46 36.14
N GLY A 360 -1.08 -9.27 36.50
CA GLY A 360 -0.09 -10.34 36.60
C GLY A 360 1.29 -9.95 36.09
N LEU A 361 1.41 -8.79 35.44
CA LEU A 361 2.70 -8.18 35.16
C LEU A 361 3.32 -7.73 36.49
N ASP A 362 4.14 -8.61 37.07
CA ASP A 362 4.93 -8.24 38.21
C ASP A 362 6.07 -7.34 37.75
N ILE A 363 5.78 -6.05 37.78
CA ILE A 363 6.71 -4.96 37.47
C ILE A 363 8.01 -5.11 38.29
N PHE A 364 7.95 -5.78 39.45
CA PHE A 364 9.09 -6.09 40.31
C PHE A 364 8.87 -7.40 41.10
N GLY A 365 9.30 -8.53 40.53
CA GLY A 365 9.48 -9.76 41.30
C GLY A 365 10.79 -9.72 42.10
N PRO A 366 10.85 -10.32 43.30
CA PRO A 366 12.01 -10.30 44.21
C PRO A 366 13.26 -11.02 43.66
N ASP A 367 13.08 -11.82 42.60
CA ASP A 367 14.17 -12.53 41.96
C ASP A 367 14.68 -11.73 40.75
N VAL A 368 15.92 -11.24 40.90
CA VAL A 368 16.76 -10.67 39.83
C VAL A 368 17.18 -11.80 38.88
N GLN A 369 16.22 -12.41 38.20
CA GLN A 369 16.49 -13.32 37.09
C GLN A 369 16.04 -12.62 35.81
N PHE A 370 16.96 -11.86 35.19
CA PHE A 370 16.76 -11.21 33.89
C PHE A 370 16.68 -12.20 32.69
N TYR A 371 16.46 -13.51 32.96
CA TYR A 371 16.68 -14.61 32.02
C TYR A 371 15.56 -15.66 31.97
N ARG A 372 14.35 -15.37 32.48
CA ARG A 372 13.21 -16.29 32.31
C ARG A 372 12.12 -15.65 31.47
N HIS A 373 11.71 -16.39 30.44
CA HIS A 373 10.77 -16.15 29.33
C HIS A 373 9.39 -15.49 29.61
N ILE A 374 9.20 -14.78 30.72
CA ILE A 374 8.01 -14.00 31.09
C ILE A 374 8.43 -12.54 31.36
N ASP A 375 9.46 -12.05 30.65
CA ASP A 375 10.12 -10.77 30.89
C ASP A 375 9.42 -9.59 30.16
N ASP A 376 8.18 -9.30 30.52
CA ASP A 376 7.46 -8.07 30.13
C ASP A 376 7.60 -6.96 31.20
N ARG A 377 8.75 -6.93 31.90
CA ARG A 377 9.00 -6.00 32.99
C ARG A 377 9.40 -4.63 32.45
N ASP A 378 8.40 -3.80 32.13
CA ASP A 378 8.59 -2.35 31.93
C ASP A 378 9.17 -1.70 33.20
N GLY A 379 8.96 -2.32 34.38
CA GLY A 379 9.24 -1.74 35.70
C GLY A 379 10.59 -1.15 35.99
N LEU A 380 11.65 -1.56 35.29
CA LEU A 380 12.99 -0.99 35.48
C LEU A 380 13.03 0.53 35.26
N PHE A 381 12.06 1.10 34.53
CA PHE A 381 11.97 2.55 34.37
C PHE A 381 11.87 3.31 35.70
N CYS A 382 11.45 2.68 36.80
CA CYS A 382 11.32 3.39 38.07
C CYS A 382 12.65 3.93 38.59
N PHE A 383 13.78 3.33 38.21
CA PHE A 383 15.11 3.81 38.60
C PHE A 383 15.57 5.03 37.79
N GLU A 384 14.83 5.41 36.75
CA GLU A 384 15.03 6.66 36.00
C GLU A 384 14.08 7.78 36.49
N LEU A 385 13.25 7.52 37.51
CA LEU A 385 12.42 8.53 38.16
C LEU A 385 13.20 9.27 39.25
N ASP A 386 12.77 10.49 39.57
CA ASP A 386 13.28 11.25 40.71
C ASP A 386 13.06 10.51 42.05
N ASP A 387 11.91 9.82 42.19
CA ASP A 387 11.61 8.95 43.32
C ASP A 387 11.27 7.52 42.83
N PRO A 388 12.23 6.58 42.91
CA PRO A 388 11.99 5.18 42.53
C PRO A 388 10.93 4.48 43.37
N TYR A 389 10.63 4.96 44.58
CA TYR A 389 9.62 4.36 45.46
C TYR A 389 8.19 4.73 45.07
N GLU A 390 8.00 5.77 44.26
CA GLU A 390 6.69 6.28 43.85
C GLU A 390 5.82 5.18 43.21
N ILE A 391 6.45 4.26 42.48
CA ILE A 391 5.77 3.13 41.84
C ILE A 391 5.06 2.22 42.85
N ALA A 392 5.67 1.99 44.02
CA ALA A 392 5.08 1.20 45.10
C ALA A 392 3.93 1.95 45.78
N ASP A 393 4.11 3.25 46.00
CA ASP A 393 3.11 4.10 46.65
C ASP A 393 1.84 4.28 45.80
N ARG A 394 1.99 4.57 44.51
CA ARG A 394 0.84 4.69 43.59
C ARG A 394 0.12 3.38 43.40
N ARG A 395 0.85 2.25 43.35
CA ARG A 395 0.23 0.91 43.35
C ARG A 395 -0.65 0.72 44.58
N ALA A 396 -0.11 0.98 45.76
CA ALA A 396 -0.82 0.79 47.03
C ALA A 396 -2.05 1.69 47.08
N LYS A 397 -1.90 2.97 46.73
CA LYS A 397 -3.01 3.95 46.67
C LYS A 397 -4.13 3.48 45.74
N ASN A 398 -3.79 3.04 44.52
CA ASN A 398 -4.77 2.56 43.55
C ASN A 398 -5.44 1.25 44.01
N ALA A 399 -4.70 0.33 44.62
CA ALA A 399 -5.25 -0.91 45.17
C ALA A 399 -6.21 -0.66 46.33
N ILE A 400 -5.87 0.26 47.25
CA ILE A 400 -6.73 0.65 48.37
C ILE A 400 -8.02 1.28 47.85
N LYS A 401 -7.93 2.22 46.90
CA LYS A 401 -9.11 2.83 46.27
C LYS A 401 -10.03 1.77 45.64
N ARG A 402 -9.44 0.74 45.01
CA ARG A 402 -10.22 -0.36 44.42
C ARG A 402 -10.89 -1.24 45.47
N ALA A 403 -10.20 -1.55 46.55
CA ALA A 403 -10.74 -2.34 47.65
C ALA A 403 -11.88 -1.60 48.36
N LEU A 404 -11.71 -0.29 48.60
CA LEU A 404 -12.74 0.56 49.20
C LEU A 404 -14.02 0.54 48.37
N TYR A 405 -13.90 0.80 47.06
CA TYR A 405 -15.06 0.78 46.17
C TYR A 405 -15.81 -0.56 46.23
N LYS A 406 -15.07 -1.68 46.22
CA LYS A 406 -15.67 -3.03 46.28
C LYS A 406 -16.48 -3.23 47.56
N ALA A 407 -15.99 -2.73 48.69
CA ALA A 407 -16.69 -2.82 49.98
C ALA A 407 -17.92 -1.91 50.01
N GLU A 408 -17.80 -0.65 49.59
CA GLU A 408 -18.90 0.33 49.56
C GLU A 408 -20.09 -0.15 48.69
N HIS A 409 -19.80 -0.89 47.62
CA HIS A 409 -20.80 -1.35 46.66
C HIS A 409 -21.10 -2.86 46.76
N ASN A 410 -20.58 -3.53 47.79
CA ASN A 410 -20.75 -4.97 48.02
C ASN A 410 -20.47 -5.82 46.76
N ILE A 411 -19.43 -5.47 46.00
CA ILE A 411 -19.09 -6.12 44.72
C ILE A 411 -18.67 -7.56 45.01
N ASN A 412 -19.41 -8.53 44.47
CA ASN A 412 -19.19 -9.96 44.67
C ASN A 412 -19.18 -10.40 46.15
N GLY A 413 -19.91 -9.70 47.03
CA GLY A 413 -19.95 -10.02 48.45
C GLY A 413 -18.73 -9.52 49.25
N PHE A 414 -17.92 -8.62 48.67
CA PHE A 414 -16.74 -8.06 49.34
C PHE A 414 -17.15 -7.14 50.49
N THR A 415 -16.74 -7.49 51.71
CA THR A 415 -17.18 -6.83 52.95
C THR A 415 -16.21 -5.75 53.45
N GLU A 416 -16.64 -4.98 54.46
CA GLU A 416 -15.76 -4.05 55.17
C GLU A 416 -14.58 -4.77 55.86
N ALA A 417 -14.80 -5.97 56.39
CA ALA A 417 -13.73 -6.79 56.97
C ALA A 417 -12.70 -7.22 55.90
N ASP A 418 -13.16 -7.57 54.70
CA ASP A 418 -12.28 -7.88 53.56
C ASP A 418 -11.48 -6.65 53.11
N TYR A 419 -12.09 -5.46 53.17
CA TYR A 419 -11.39 -4.20 52.90
C TYR A 419 -10.26 -3.93 53.90
N VAL A 420 -10.53 -4.07 55.20
CA VAL A 420 -9.51 -3.88 56.25
C VAL A 420 -8.34 -4.84 56.05
N LYS A 421 -8.64 -6.14 55.86
CA LYS A 421 -7.61 -7.15 55.57
C LYS A 421 -6.82 -6.82 54.29
N SER A 422 -7.52 -6.44 53.22
CA SER A 422 -6.87 -6.04 51.96
C SER A 422 -5.95 -4.84 52.17
N CYS A 423 -6.33 -3.86 53.00
CA CYS A 423 -5.46 -2.72 53.30
C CYS A 423 -4.19 -3.13 54.04
N GLU A 424 -4.26 -4.09 54.95
CA GLU A 424 -3.09 -4.64 55.63
C GLU A 424 -2.17 -5.38 54.65
N ASP A 425 -2.73 -6.26 53.82
CA ASP A 425 -1.99 -7.00 52.78
C ASP A 425 -1.33 -6.03 51.77
N ILE A 426 -2.03 -4.97 51.36
CA ILE A 426 -1.49 -3.94 50.46
C ILE A 426 -0.34 -3.17 51.11
N LYS A 427 -0.47 -2.78 52.39
CA LYS A 427 0.60 -2.09 53.13
C LYS A 427 1.85 -2.97 53.24
N GLN A 428 1.68 -4.24 53.56
CA GLN A 428 2.79 -5.20 53.65
C GLN A 428 3.46 -5.39 52.28
N SER A 429 2.69 -5.61 51.21
CA SER A 429 3.23 -5.73 49.84
C SER A 429 3.95 -4.45 49.37
N SER A 430 3.46 -3.27 49.77
CA SER A 430 4.13 -2.00 49.47
C SER A 430 5.48 -1.90 50.18
N LYS A 431 5.52 -2.26 51.48
CA LYS A 431 6.76 -2.28 52.26
C LYS A 431 7.80 -3.22 51.64
N GLU A 432 7.42 -4.43 51.28
CA GLU A 432 8.31 -5.42 50.63
C GLU A 432 8.89 -4.89 49.30
N ARG A 433 8.08 -4.21 48.48
CA ARG A 433 8.58 -3.56 47.25
C ARG A 433 9.58 -2.45 47.54
N LYS A 434 9.30 -1.62 48.54
CA LYS A 434 10.23 -0.55 48.93
C LYS A 434 11.53 -1.12 49.47
N GLU A 435 11.48 -2.19 50.24
CA GLU A 435 12.69 -2.89 50.70
C GLU A 435 13.49 -3.47 49.52
N TYR A 436 12.81 -4.06 48.53
CA TYR A 436 13.45 -4.55 47.32
C TYR A 436 14.12 -3.43 46.50
N ILE A 437 13.41 -2.32 46.24
CA ILE A 437 13.96 -1.14 45.55
C ILE A 437 15.15 -0.59 46.35
N GLY A 438 14.99 -0.47 47.68
CA GLY A 438 16.05 -0.02 48.58
C GLY A 438 17.27 -0.94 48.58
N ASN A 439 17.10 -2.26 48.45
CA ASN A 439 18.22 -3.20 48.32
C ASN A 439 19.02 -2.94 47.03
N ILE A 440 18.33 -2.69 45.90
CA ILE A 440 19.02 -2.32 44.65
C ILE A 440 19.76 -1.00 44.80
N LEU A 441 19.12 0.04 45.36
CA LEU A 441 19.73 1.36 45.52
C LEU A 441 20.91 1.36 46.49
N ASN A 442 20.87 0.56 47.55
CA ASN A 442 21.90 0.53 48.60
C ASN A 442 23.02 -0.48 48.34
N ASN A 443 22.80 -1.47 47.46
CA ASN A 443 23.82 -2.43 47.06
C ASN A 443 24.48 -1.98 45.75
N LYS A 444 25.73 -1.50 45.85
CA LYS A 444 26.47 -0.98 44.69
C LYS A 444 26.53 -1.95 43.50
N GLN A 445 26.76 -3.24 43.75
CA GLN A 445 26.83 -4.22 42.66
C GLN A 445 25.49 -4.36 41.95
N LEU A 446 24.39 -4.53 42.71
CA LEU A 446 23.05 -4.68 42.14
C LEU A 446 22.59 -3.39 41.45
N HIS A 447 22.93 -2.24 42.01
CA HIS A 447 22.70 -0.93 41.39
C HIS A 447 23.39 -0.83 40.03
N ASP A 448 24.70 -1.10 39.98
CA ASP A 448 25.50 -0.99 38.77
C ASP A 448 25.02 -1.97 37.69
N GLU A 449 24.68 -3.21 38.06
CA GLU A 449 24.07 -4.22 37.17
C GLU A 449 22.71 -3.74 36.63
N THR A 450 21.86 -3.18 37.49
CA THR A 450 20.53 -2.67 37.11
C THR A 450 20.65 -1.49 36.14
N MET A 451 21.52 -0.52 36.44
CA MET A 451 21.74 0.64 35.57
C MET A 451 22.38 0.26 34.23
N ALA A 452 23.27 -0.76 34.21
CA ALA A 452 23.81 -1.30 32.97
C ALA A 452 22.71 -1.93 32.10
N GLU A 453 21.80 -2.68 32.70
CA GLU A 453 20.67 -3.29 31.98
C GLU A 453 19.68 -2.24 31.45
N ILE A 454 19.39 -1.19 32.24
CA ILE A 454 18.56 -0.05 31.81
C ILE A 454 19.15 0.63 30.58
N ARG A 455 20.47 0.93 30.61
CA ARG A 455 21.17 1.53 29.45
C ARG A 455 21.12 0.61 28.23
N ARG A 456 21.40 -0.68 28.41
CA ARG A 456 21.35 -1.69 27.33
C ARG A 456 19.97 -1.77 26.69
N ARG A 457 18.88 -1.78 27.48
CA ARG A 457 17.50 -1.81 26.98
C ARG A 457 17.13 -0.53 26.27
N LYS A 458 17.48 0.62 26.85
CA LYS A 458 17.27 1.94 26.25
C LYS A 458 17.92 2.01 24.87
N GLU A 459 19.20 1.68 24.76
CA GLU A 459 19.93 1.67 23.48
C GLU A 459 19.32 0.70 22.47
N LYS A 460 19.02 -0.54 22.89
CA LYS A 460 18.37 -1.55 22.04
C LYS A 460 17.03 -1.05 21.50
N ASN A 461 16.15 -0.57 22.36
CA ASN A 461 14.80 -0.16 21.99
C ASN A 461 14.80 1.14 21.18
N ILE A 462 15.65 2.11 21.49
CA ILE A 462 15.87 3.31 20.64
C ILE A 462 16.33 2.88 19.25
N GLY A 463 17.28 1.95 19.14
CA GLY A 463 17.73 1.40 17.86
C GLY A 463 16.59 0.75 17.07
N ILE A 464 15.74 -0.03 17.74
CA ILE A 464 14.56 -0.64 17.10
C ILE A 464 13.56 0.43 16.64
N LEU A 465 13.24 1.42 17.47
CA LEU A 465 12.30 2.49 17.13
C LEU A 465 12.80 3.34 15.94
N ARG A 466 14.11 3.65 15.89
CA ARG A 466 14.75 4.27 14.71
C ARG A 466 14.60 3.41 13.46
N SER A 467 14.78 2.09 13.58
CA SER A 467 14.58 1.16 12.46
C SER A 467 13.12 1.15 11.97
N TYR A 468 12.17 1.47 12.84
CA TYR A 468 10.76 1.66 12.49
C TYR A 468 10.46 3.06 11.93
N GLY A 469 11.45 3.95 11.82
CA GLY A 469 11.25 5.31 11.31
C GLY A 469 10.58 6.25 12.30
N VAL A 470 10.68 5.97 13.60
CA VAL A 470 10.29 6.91 14.65
C VAL A 470 11.42 7.90 14.84
N ASP A 471 11.11 9.20 14.80
CA ASP A 471 12.06 10.27 15.12
C ASP A 471 12.20 10.38 16.64
N ILE A 472 13.44 10.37 17.13
CA ILE A 472 13.79 10.21 18.56
C ILE A 472 14.78 11.28 18.96
#